data_AF-A0A0N7LWN8-F1
#
_entry.id   AF-A0A0N7LWN8-F1
#
_cell.length_a   1.000
_cell.length_b   1.000
_cell.length_c   1.000
_cell.angle_alpha   90.00
_cell.angle_beta   90.00
_cell.angle_gamma   90.00
#
_symmetry.space_group_name_H-M   'P 1'
#
loop_
_entity.id
_entity.type
_entity.pdbx_description
1 polymer ?
#
loop_
_entity_poly.entity_id
_entity_poly.type
_entity_poly.pdbx_seq_one_letter_code
_entity_poly.pdbx_strand_id
1 'polypeptide(L)'
;MTAALSYFQSRQKLLAILGTLYVVFLLLSHWQLPKAHVWWIAGFFSIIMNFVYIKEARALRQFVRVETLVATLLIVLSCLGALWYPPLVIAAIFGHGCWDIAKHLGAGVPFLSWYTLSCFAVDTLYSGALLLYWIS
;
A
#
# COMPACT_ATOMS: atom_id res chain seq x y z
N MET A 1 31.98 -3.49 -2.03
CA MET A 1 30.77 -2.74 -2.43
C MET A 1 30.04 -2.37 -1.15
N THR A 2 30.04 -1.10 -0.77
CA THR A 2 29.32 -0.61 0.40
C THR A 2 27.82 -0.77 0.15
N ALA A 3 27.17 -1.65 0.93
CA ALA A 3 25.72 -1.80 0.88
C ALA A 3 25.09 -0.44 1.22
N ALA A 4 24.39 0.16 0.26
CA ALA A 4 23.58 1.33 0.54
C ALA A 4 22.55 0.92 1.60
N LEU A 5 22.66 1.48 2.81
CA LEU A 5 21.72 1.22 3.89
C LEU A 5 20.31 1.62 3.41
N SER A 6 19.33 0.72 3.54
CA SER A 6 17.94 1.04 3.20
C SER A 6 17.49 2.29 3.95
N TYR A 7 16.87 3.22 3.22
CA TYR A 7 16.43 4.51 3.75
C TYR A 7 15.38 4.31 4.85
N PHE A 8 14.53 3.28 4.73
CA PHE A 8 13.62 2.89 5.79
C PHE A 8 14.19 1.92 6.83
N GLN A 9 15.20 1.08 6.50
CA GLN A 9 15.90 0.30 7.54
C GLN A 9 16.61 1.18 8.55
N SER A 10 17.15 2.34 8.14
CA SER A 10 17.72 3.34 9.05
C SER A 10 16.67 4.22 9.74
N ARG A 11 15.40 4.17 9.30
CA ARG A 11 14.29 5.02 9.78
C ARG A 11 13.06 4.21 10.20
N GLN A 12 13.27 3.05 10.84
CA GLN A 12 12.19 2.12 11.19
C GLN A 12 11.12 2.76 12.08
N LYS A 13 11.52 3.59 13.05
CA LYS A 13 10.60 4.34 13.92
C LYS A 13 9.68 5.25 13.11
N LEU A 14 10.23 5.92 12.10
CA LEU A 14 9.45 6.78 11.22
C LEU A 14 8.47 5.96 10.37
N LEU A 15 8.91 4.82 9.82
CA LEU A 15 8.04 3.93 9.05
C LEU A 15 6.88 3.39 9.91
N ALA A 16 7.17 2.97 11.13
CA ALA A 16 6.16 2.50 12.09
C ALA A 16 5.18 3.61 12.46
N ILE A 17 5.67 4.83 12.77
CA ILE A 17 4.80 5.97 13.07
C ILE A 17 3.90 6.31 11.88
N LEU A 18 4.46 6.41 10.67
CA LEU A 18 3.70 6.72 9.48
C LEU A 18 2.68 5.63 9.14
N GLY A 19 3.05 4.36 9.28
CA GLY A 19 2.14 3.23 9.08
C GLY A 19 1.00 3.21 10.09
N THR A 20 1.29 3.44 11.38
CA THR A 20 0.26 3.55 12.42
C THR A 20 -0.67 4.73 12.17
N LEU A 21 -0.12 5.90 11.88
CA LEU A 21 -0.91 7.09 11.56
C LEU A 21 -1.80 6.83 10.34
N TYR A 22 -1.26 6.19 9.30
CA TYR A 22 -2.02 5.81 8.11
C TYR A 22 -3.24 4.95 8.46
N VAL A 23 -3.07 3.88 9.25
CA VAL A 23 -4.17 3.00 9.65
C VAL A 23 -5.20 3.76 10.50
N VAL A 24 -4.75 4.57 11.45
CA VAL A 24 -5.65 5.38 12.29
C VAL A 24 -6.45 6.37 11.43
N PHE A 25 -5.81 7.08 10.52
CA PHE A 25 -6.49 8.02 9.63
C PHE A 25 -7.47 7.32 8.69
N LEU A 26 -7.14 6.13 8.18
CA LEU A 26 -8.04 5.33 7.37
C LEU A 26 -9.32 4.98 8.14
N LEU A 27 -9.19 4.49 9.37
CA LEU A 27 -10.32 4.15 10.24
C LEU A 27 -11.16 5.37 10.58
N LEU A 28 -10.53 6.48 10.96
CA LEU A 28 -11.23 7.74 11.25
C LEU A 28 -11.98 8.26 10.03
N SER A 29 -11.41 8.14 8.83
CA SER A 29 -12.04 8.61 7.59
C SER A 29 -13.32 7.82 7.30
N HIS A 30 -13.30 6.50 7.45
CA HIS A 30 -14.51 5.68 7.26
C HIS A 30 -15.55 5.86 8.36
N TRP A 31 -15.14 6.24 9.57
CA TRP A 31 -16.08 6.56 10.64
C TRP A 31 -16.76 7.92 10.42
N GLN A 32 -16.00 8.96 10.07
CA GLN A 32 -16.51 10.33 10.03
C GLN A 32 -17.18 10.71 8.71
N LEU A 33 -16.76 10.13 7.59
CA LEU A 33 -17.26 10.51 6.27
C LEU A 33 -18.47 9.68 5.83
N PRO A 34 -19.40 10.27 5.07
CA PRO A 34 -20.53 9.54 4.50
C PRO A 34 -20.10 8.33 3.67
N LYS A 35 -20.92 7.27 3.67
CA LYS A 35 -20.70 6.05 2.89
C LYS A 35 -20.46 6.30 1.39
N ALA A 36 -20.97 7.40 0.86
CA ALA A 36 -20.73 7.84 -0.52
C ALA A 36 -19.24 8.03 -0.85
N HIS A 37 -18.37 8.25 0.15
CA HIS A 37 -16.94 8.49 -0.04
C HIS A 37 -16.06 7.25 0.21
N VAL A 38 -16.63 6.07 0.52
CA VAL A 38 -15.86 4.86 0.86
C VAL A 38 -14.80 4.54 -0.21
N TRP A 39 -15.18 4.59 -1.48
CA TRP A 39 -14.30 4.27 -2.60
C TRP A 39 -13.21 5.32 -2.83
N TRP A 40 -13.55 6.60 -2.62
CA TRP A 40 -12.60 7.71 -2.70
C TRP A 40 -11.57 7.65 -1.58
N ILE A 41 -12.00 7.37 -0.36
CA ILE A 41 -11.14 7.15 0.81
C ILE A 41 -10.20 5.97 0.52
N ALA A 42 -10.74 4.83 0.11
CA ALA A 42 -9.95 3.64 -0.20
C ALA A 42 -8.91 3.90 -1.30
N GLY A 43 -9.31 4.56 -2.39
CA GLY A 43 -8.43 4.90 -3.50
C GLY A 43 -7.32 5.85 -3.08
N PHE A 44 -7.65 6.92 -2.35
CA PHE A 44 -6.69 7.92 -1.89
C PHE A 44 -5.59 7.30 -1.01
N PHE A 45 -5.98 6.53 0.01
CA PHE A 45 -5.03 5.89 0.91
C PHE A 45 -4.18 4.82 0.18
N SER A 46 -4.81 4.02 -0.70
CA SER A 46 -4.08 3.06 -1.54
C SER A 46 -3.02 3.74 -2.43
N ILE A 47 -3.34 4.88 -3.04
CA ILE A 47 -2.40 5.64 -3.88
C ILE A 47 -1.20 6.12 -3.04
N ILE A 48 -1.46 6.69 -1.86
CA ILE A 48 -0.41 7.20 -0.97
C ILE A 48 0.60 6.10 -0.60
N MET A 49 0.13 4.90 -0.25
CA MET A 49 1.02 3.80 0.15
C MET A 49 1.92 3.33 -0.98
N ASN A 50 1.43 3.32 -2.22
CA ASN A 50 2.23 2.90 -3.37
C ASN A 50 3.41 3.86 -3.69
N PHE A 51 3.35 5.13 -3.26
CA PHE A 51 4.51 6.03 -3.38
C PHE A 51 5.70 5.63 -2.49
N VAL A 52 5.48 4.87 -1.41
CA VAL A 52 6.56 4.37 -0.54
C VAL A 52 7.54 3.50 -1.32
N TYR A 53 7.02 2.66 -2.23
CA TYR A 53 7.82 1.79 -3.10
C TYR A 53 8.74 2.58 -4.02
N ILE A 54 8.19 3.58 -4.72
CA ILE A 54 8.95 4.44 -5.63
C ILE A 54 10.04 5.19 -4.87
N LYS A 55 9.69 5.75 -3.71
CA LYS A 55 10.63 6.53 -2.89
C LYS A 55 11.79 5.68 -2.41
N GLU A 56 11.53 4.49 -1.87
CA GLU A 56 12.58 3.61 -1.35
C GLU A 56 13.46 3.08 -2.48
N ALA A 57 12.86 2.63 -3.60
CA ALA A 57 13.60 2.13 -4.75
C ALA A 57 14.55 3.19 -5.33
N ARG A 58 14.09 4.45 -5.41
CA ARG A 58 14.93 5.58 -5.84
C ARG A 58 16.03 5.90 -4.84
N ALA A 59 15.73 5.87 -3.53
CA ALA A 59 16.72 6.13 -2.49
C ALA A 59 17.86 5.09 -2.53
N LEU A 60 17.53 3.82 -2.78
CA LEU A 60 18.51 2.73 -2.88
C LEU A 60 19.10 2.54 -4.28
N ARG A 61 18.52 3.17 -5.31
CA ARG A 61 18.84 2.97 -6.74
C ARG A 61 18.76 1.49 -7.16
N GLN A 62 17.88 0.74 -6.53
CA GLN A 62 17.66 -0.69 -6.78
C GLN A 62 16.19 -0.93 -7.14
N PHE A 63 15.94 -1.86 -8.06
CA PHE A 63 14.60 -2.27 -8.50
C PHE A 63 13.67 -1.12 -8.95
N VAL A 64 14.22 0.06 -9.25
CA VAL A 64 13.44 1.28 -9.57
C VAL A 64 12.39 1.04 -10.64
N ARG A 65 12.75 0.34 -11.73
CA ARG A 65 11.81 0.04 -12.82
C ARG A 65 10.64 -0.82 -12.36
N VAL A 66 10.92 -1.90 -11.63
CA VAL A 66 9.91 -2.86 -11.17
C VAL A 66 8.99 -2.21 -10.15
N GLU A 67 9.55 -1.56 -9.14
CA GLU A 67 8.78 -0.90 -8.07
C GLU A 67 7.94 0.25 -8.63
N THR A 68 8.46 1.01 -9.60
CA THR A 68 7.68 2.06 -10.27
C THR A 68 6.57 1.48 -11.13
N LEU A 69 6.82 0.38 -11.85
CA LEU A 69 5.81 -0.27 -12.69
C LEU A 69 4.66 -0.83 -11.84
N VAL A 70 4.98 -1.58 -10.78
CA VAL A 70 3.98 -2.15 -9.87
C VAL A 70 3.20 -1.04 -9.18
N ALA A 71 3.89 -0.03 -8.62
CA ALA A 71 3.22 1.10 -7.98
C ALA A 71 2.30 1.85 -8.96
N THR A 72 2.73 2.07 -10.20
CA THR A 72 1.91 2.75 -11.22
C THR A 72 0.69 1.93 -11.58
N LEU A 73 0.84 0.61 -11.78
CA LEU A 73 -0.29 -0.28 -12.06
C LEU A 73 -1.32 -0.22 -10.94
N LEU A 74 -0.90 -0.37 -9.68
CA LEU A 74 -1.78 -0.35 -8.52
C LEU A 74 -2.45 1.02 -8.35
N ILE A 75 -1.71 2.12 -8.56
CA ILE A 75 -2.28 3.48 -8.54
C ILE A 75 -3.35 3.66 -9.62
N VAL A 76 -3.10 3.18 -10.85
CA VAL A 76 -4.09 3.23 -11.93
C VAL A 76 -5.34 2.46 -11.55
N LEU A 77 -5.20 1.24 -11.04
CA LEU A 77 -6.33 0.44 -10.56
C LEU A 77 -7.12 1.15 -9.45
N SER A 78 -6.43 1.78 -8.49
CA SER A 78 -7.06 2.56 -7.43
C SER A 78 -7.82 3.78 -7.95
N CYS A 79 -7.27 4.51 -8.92
CA CYS A 79 -7.96 5.63 -9.57
C CYS A 79 -9.22 5.16 -10.31
N LEU A 80 -9.08 4.15 -11.17
CA LEU A 80 -10.19 3.58 -11.94
C LEU A 80 -11.26 3.00 -11.01
N GLY A 81 -10.84 2.39 -9.91
CA GLY A 81 -11.73 1.79 -8.92
C GLY A 81 -12.51 2.81 -8.11
N ALA A 82 -11.86 3.89 -7.68
CA ALA A 82 -12.51 4.98 -6.96
C ALA A 82 -13.50 5.75 -7.84
N LEU A 83 -13.20 5.89 -9.14
CA LEU A 83 -14.00 6.68 -10.09
C LEU A 83 -15.16 5.91 -10.71
N TRP A 84 -14.93 4.66 -11.11
CA TRP A 84 -15.81 3.96 -12.04
C TRP A 84 -16.21 2.56 -11.58
N TYR A 85 -15.29 1.76 -11.07
CA TYR A 85 -15.56 0.34 -10.78
C TYR A 85 -14.89 -0.14 -9.48
N PRO A 86 -15.58 -0.05 -8.32
CA PRO A 86 -15.02 -0.34 -6.99
C PRO A 86 -14.20 -1.65 -6.84
N PRO A 87 -14.52 -2.76 -7.53
CA PRO A 87 -13.68 -3.95 -7.48
C PRO A 87 -12.21 -3.71 -7.87
N LEU A 88 -11.89 -2.70 -8.69
CA LEU A 88 -10.50 -2.39 -9.04
C LEU A 88 -9.70 -1.80 -7.86
N VAL A 89 -10.31 -0.99 -6.99
CA VAL A 89 -9.61 -0.46 -5.82
C VAL A 89 -9.38 -1.57 -4.78
N ILE A 90 -10.33 -2.50 -4.67
CA ILE A 90 -10.20 -3.71 -3.84
C ILE A 90 -9.03 -4.55 -4.34
N ALA A 91 -8.97 -4.81 -5.65
CA ALA A 91 -7.88 -5.55 -6.27
C ALA A 91 -6.53 -4.83 -6.12
N ALA A 92 -6.50 -3.50 -6.19
CA ALA A 92 -5.29 -2.71 -6.00
C ALA A 92 -4.75 -2.81 -4.56
N ILE A 93 -5.63 -2.72 -3.56
CA ILE A 93 -5.26 -2.86 -2.14
C ILE A 93 -4.75 -4.28 -1.87
N PHE A 94 -5.48 -5.30 -2.30
CA PHE A 94 -5.02 -6.69 -2.13
C PHE A 94 -3.70 -6.95 -2.86
N GLY A 95 -3.56 -6.40 -4.08
CA GLY A 95 -2.34 -6.48 -4.87
C GLY A 95 -1.13 -5.82 -4.21
N HIS A 96 -1.32 -4.73 -3.46
CA HIS A 96 -0.27 -4.12 -2.64
C HIS A 96 0.24 -5.10 -1.59
N GLY A 97 -0.67 -5.71 -0.81
CA GLY A 97 -0.30 -6.74 0.16
C GLY A 97 0.42 -7.93 -0.49
N CYS A 98 -0.05 -8.42 -1.64
CA CYS A 98 0.64 -9.49 -2.38
C CYS A 98 2.05 -9.08 -2.82
N TRP A 99 2.23 -7.82 -3.24
CA TRP A 99 3.54 -7.30 -3.62
C TRP A 99 4.47 -7.21 -2.41
N ASP A 100 3.99 -6.81 -1.24
CA ASP A 100 4.78 -6.82 0.00
C ASP A 100 5.27 -8.22 0.38
N ILE A 101 4.43 -9.25 0.19
CA ILE A 101 4.87 -10.65 0.34
C ILE A 101 5.93 -11.01 -0.71
N ALA A 102 5.74 -10.64 -1.98
CA ALA A 102 6.74 -10.89 -3.02
C ALA A 102 8.09 -10.22 -2.68
N LYS A 103 8.07 -9.02 -2.10
CA LYS A 103 9.27 -8.31 -1.62
C LYS A 103 9.90 -9.00 -0.43
N HIS A 104 9.10 -9.51 0.51
CA HIS A 104 9.58 -10.34 1.61
C HIS A 104 10.33 -11.58 1.10
N LEU A 105 9.90 -12.13 -0.04
CA LEU A 105 10.53 -13.26 -0.73
C LEU A 105 11.67 -12.87 -1.69
N GLY A 106 12.03 -11.58 -1.77
CA GLY A 106 13.18 -11.09 -2.54
C GLY A 106 12.89 -10.57 -3.96
N ALA A 107 11.62 -10.41 -4.35
CA ALA A 107 11.25 -9.92 -5.69
C ALA A 107 11.45 -8.39 -5.91
N GLY A 108 11.75 -7.64 -4.86
CA GLY A 108 11.90 -6.19 -4.91
C GLY A 108 12.80 -5.67 -3.80
N VAL A 109 12.66 -4.38 -3.50
CA VAL A 109 13.46 -3.74 -2.45
C VAL A 109 13.19 -4.41 -1.10
N PRO A 110 14.23 -4.82 -0.35
CA PRO A 110 14.05 -5.49 0.93
C PRO A 110 13.52 -4.52 1.98
N PHE A 111 12.25 -4.69 2.35
CA PHE A 111 11.69 -4.13 3.59
C PHE A 111 11.86 -5.13 4.73
N LEU A 112 11.65 -4.67 5.96
CA LEU A 112 11.69 -5.54 7.13
C LEU A 112 10.48 -6.49 7.10
N SER A 113 10.71 -7.74 7.51
CA SER A 113 9.68 -8.78 7.51
C SER A 113 8.42 -8.39 8.30
N TRP A 114 8.57 -7.75 9.46
CA TRP A 114 7.42 -7.30 10.25
C TRP A 114 6.57 -6.28 9.50
N TYR A 115 7.20 -5.41 8.69
CA TYR A 115 6.50 -4.38 7.94
C TYR A 115 5.70 -5.01 6.80
N THR A 116 6.36 -5.83 5.97
CA THR A 116 5.70 -6.50 4.82
C THR A 116 4.59 -7.44 5.26
N LEU A 117 4.78 -8.19 6.35
CA LEU A 117 3.76 -9.11 6.87
C LEU A 117 2.57 -8.35 7.49
N SER A 118 2.83 -7.28 8.25
CA SER A 118 1.76 -6.46 8.82
C SER A 118 0.97 -5.71 7.74
N CYS A 119 1.63 -5.17 6.72
CA CYS A 119 0.97 -4.54 5.57
C CYS A 119 0.10 -5.54 4.82
N PHE A 120 0.61 -6.74 4.52
CA PHE A 120 -0.19 -7.81 3.92
C PHE A 120 -1.43 -8.15 4.74
N ALA A 121 -1.30 -8.29 6.06
CA ALA A 121 -2.42 -8.60 6.94
C ALA A 121 -3.49 -7.49 6.92
N VAL A 122 -3.07 -6.23 7.05
CA VAL A 122 -3.97 -5.07 7.03
C VAL A 122 -4.68 -4.96 5.67
N ASP A 123 -3.94 -5.08 4.57
CA ASP A 123 -4.51 -4.96 3.22
C ASP A 123 -5.47 -6.10 2.89
N THR A 124 -5.16 -7.33 3.34
CA THR A 124 -6.06 -8.48 3.15
C THR A 124 -7.36 -8.30 3.92
N LEU A 125 -7.28 -7.91 5.20
CA LEU A 125 -8.46 -7.68 6.02
C LEU A 125 -9.30 -6.52 5.48
N TYR A 126 -8.64 -5.42 5.09
CA TYR A 126 -9.33 -4.23 4.60
C TYR A 126 -9.97 -4.45 3.22
N SER A 127 -9.24 -5.05 2.27
CA SER A 127 -9.81 -5.41 0.96
C SER A 127 -10.95 -6.43 1.09
N GLY A 128 -10.83 -7.40 2.01
CA GLY A 128 -11.91 -8.33 2.33
C GLY A 128 -13.15 -7.62 2.87
N ALA A 129 -12.99 -6.67 3.80
CA ALA A 129 -14.08 -5.87 4.32
C ALA A 129 -14.75 -5.01 3.23
N LEU A 130 -13.97 -4.40 2.33
CA LEU A 130 -14.50 -3.65 1.19
C LEU A 130 -15.22 -4.54 0.18
N LEU A 131 -14.74 -5.77 -0.02
CA LEU A 131 -15.41 -6.75 -0.88
C LEU A 131 -16.76 -7.17 -0.32
N LEU A 132 -16.82 -7.48 0.98
CA LEU A 132 -18.08 -7.77 1.67
C LEU A 132 -19.05 -6.59 1.58
N TYR A 133 -18.57 -5.37 1.77
CA TYR A 133 -19.35 -4.15 1.62
C TYR A 133 -19.87 -3.93 0.18
N TRP A 134 -19.09 -4.30 -0.83
CA TRP A 134 -19.49 -4.17 -2.24
C TRP A 134 -20.62 -5.14 -2.63
N ILE A 135 -20.59 -6.36 -2.10
CA ILE A 135 -21.54 -7.42 -2.46
C ILE A 135 -22.79 -7.45 -1.59
N SER A 136 -22.82 -6.69 -0.49
CA SER A 136 -23.96 -6.56 0.44
C SER A 136 -24.93 -5.47 0.00
#